data_AF-A0A2S3U682-F1
#
_entry.id   AF-A0A2S3U682-F1
#
_cell.length_a   1.000
_cell.length_b   1.000
_cell.length_c   1.000
_cell.angle_alpha   90.00
_cell.angle_beta   90.00
_cell.angle_gamma   90.00
#
_symmetry.space_group_name_H-M   'P 1'
#
loop_
_entity.id
_entity.type
_entity.pdbx_description
1 polymer ?
#
loop_
_entity_poly.entity_id
_entity_poly.type
_entity_poly.pdbx_seq_one_letter_code
_entity_poly.pdbx_strand_id
1 'polypeptide(L)'
;MFDKAKFVPEVQRVLQVVKKRLGMLQQSAEPTLTIRSGALLLTLKLKDIIYCEKEHGLRTTRIVTTTQSYVVHKNLNTIKEQLTAMHFFNEFQSYALNLDHVITVDF
;
A
#
# COMPACT_ATOMS: atom_id res chain seq x y z
N MET A 1 36.67 28.57 -15.51
CA MET A 1 35.68 29.65 -15.27
C MET A 1 34.29 29.04 -15.50
N PHE A 2 33.41 29.06 -14.50
CA PHE A 2 32.09 28.43 -14.59
C PHE A 2 31.17 29.27 -15.49
N ASP A 3 30.82 28.74 -16.66
CA ASP A 3 30.02 29.47 -17.64
C ASP A 3 28.52 29.29 -17.33
N LYS A 4 28.02 30.21 -16.51
CA LYS A 4 26.65 30.21 -15.99
C LYS A 4 25.61 30.19 -17.12
N ALA A 5 25.90 30.79 -18.28
CA ALA A 5 24.99 30.85 -19.41
C ALA A 5 24.80 29.49 -20.10
N LYS A 6 25.82 28.62 -20.07
CA LYS A 6 25.73 27.23 -20.57
C LYS A 6 25.15 26.26 -19.56
N PHE A 7 25.37 26.50 -18.26
CA PHE A 7 25.00 25.55 -17.21
C PHE A 7 23.54 25.64 -16.78
N VAL A 8 22.95 26.85 -16.79
CA VAL A 8 21.55 27.08 -16.38
C VAL A 8 20.53 26.33 -17.27
N PRO A 9 20.64 26.33 -18.61
CA PRO A 9 19.71 25.61 -19.47
C PRO A 9 19.70 24.09 -19.21
N GLU A 10 20.86 23.51 -18.94
CA GLU A 10 21.02 22.08 -18.72
C GLU A 10 20.43 21.65 -17.37
N VAL A 11 20.69 22.43 -16.32
CA VAL A 11 20.06 22.25 -14.99
C VAL A 11 18.54 22.40 -15.07
N GLN A 12 18.03 23.40 -15.80
CA GLN A 12 16.59 23.57 -16.00
C GLN A 12 15.96 22.37 -16.72
N ARG A 13 16.64 21.80 -17.71
CA ARG A 13 16.16 20.62 -18.44
C ARG A 13 16.07 19.39 -17.53
N VAL A 14 17.07 19.18 -16.68
CA VAL A 14 17.06 18.11 -15.66
C VAL A 14 15.93 18.32 -14.66
N LEU A 15 15.77 19.53 -14.13
CA LEU A 15 14.71 19.86 -13.17
C LEU A 15 13.30 19.68 -13.76
N GLN A 16 13.11 19.97 -15.04
CA GLN A 16 11.84 19.72 -15.75
C GLN A 16 11.52 18.23 -15.85
N VAL A 17 12.52 17.39 -16.12
CA VAL A 17 12.35 15.93 -16.15
C VAL A 17 12.01 15.41 -14.74
N VAL A 18 12.70 15.91 -13.71
CA VAL A 18 12.43 15.55 -12.31
C VAL A 18 11.01 15.97 -11.91
N LYS A 19 10.60 17.20 -12.24
CA LYS A 19 9.23 17.70 -11.98
C LYS A 19 8.16 16.87 -12.69
N LYS A 20 8.38 16.51 -13.95
CA LYS A 20 7.45 15.66 -14.71
C LYS A 20 7.33 14.26 -14.11
N ARG A 21 8.46 13.66 -13.68
CA ARG A 21 8.47 12.35 -13.01
C ARG A 21 7.79 12.39 -11.65
N LEU A 22 8.02 13.44 -10.86
CA LEU A 22 7.32 13.68 -9.59
C LEU A 22 5.80 13.82 -9.81
N GLY A 23 5.38 14.57 -10.83
CA GLY A 23 3.96 14.68 -11.17
C GLY A 23 3.32 13.35 -11.59
N MET A 24 4.05 12.51 -12.33
CA MET A 24 3.59 11.16 -12.70
C MET A 24 3.51 10.23 -11.49
N LEU A 25 4.45 10.31 -10.54
CA LEU A 25 4.40 9.56 -9.28
C LEU A 25 3.25 10.03 -8.38
N GLN A 26 2.94 11.32 -8.36
CA GLN A 26 1.79 11.85 -7.62
C GLN A 26 0.44 11.49 -8.28
N GLN A 27 0.44 11.15 -9.57
CA GLN A 27 -0.74 10.73 -10.33
C GLN A 27 -0.94 9.21 -10.37
N SER A 28 -0.02 8.40 -9.82
CA SER A 28 -0.28 6.97 -9.67
C SER A 28 -1.46 6.81 -8.70
N ALA A 29 -2.54 6.19 -9.17
CA ALA A 29 -3.70 5.89 -8.34
C ALA A 29 -3.24 5.25 -7.03
N GLU A 30 -3.76 5.74 -5.90
CA GLU A 30 -3.43 5.17 -4.58
C GLU A 30 -3.64 3.64 -4.63
N PRO A 31 -2.67 2.85 -4.14
CA PRO A 31 -2.77 1.41 -4.22
C PRO A 31 -4.00 0.94 -3.43
N THR A 32 -4.75 0.01 -4.02
CA THR A 32 -5.99 -0.52 -3.43
C THR A 32 -5.95 -2.05 -3.38
N LEU A 33 -6.56 -2.60 -2.34
CA LEU A 33 -6.87 -4.01 -2.20
C LEU A 33 -8.29 -4.23 -2.74
N THR A 34 -8.42 -5.11 -3.74
CA THR A 34 -9.73 -5.43 -4.33
C THR A 34 -10.08 -6.89 -4.08
N ILE A 35 -11.17 -7.11 -3.35
CA ILE A 35 -11.62 -8.43 -2.91
C ILE A 35 -13.04 -8.68 -3.39
N ARG A 36 -13.21 -9.72 -4.19
CA ARG A 36 -14.53 -10.31 -4.47
C ARG A 36 -14.93 -11.24 -3.34
N SER A 37 -16.07 -10.96 -2.70
CA SER A 37 -16.70 -11.82 -1.69
C SER A 37 -18.15 -12.10 -2.11
N GLY A 38 -18.38 -13.24 -2.75
CA GLY A 38 -19.67 -13.55 -3.39
C GLY A 38 -19.99 -12.54 -4.49
N ALA A 39 -21.18 -11.92 -4.39
CA ALA A 39 -21.61 -10.86 -5.31
C ALA A 39 -21.03 -9.47 -4.99
N LEU A 40 -20.36 -9.31 -3.85
CA LEU A 40 -19.80 -8.03 -3.41
C LEU A 40 -18.36 -7.87 -3.93
N LEU A 41 -18.07 -6.70 -4.50
CA LEU A 41 -16.71 -6.24 -4.78
C LEU A 41 -16.33 -5.19 -3.73
N LEU A 42 -15.42 -5.56 -2.82
CA LEU A 42 -14.86 -4.68 -1.82
C LEU A 42 -13.54 -4.09 -2.35
N THR A 43 -13.44 -2.77 -2.42
CA THR A 43 -12.21 -2.07 -2.80
C THR A 43 -11.80 -1.15 -1.66
N LEU A 44 -10.63 -1.41 -1.08
CA LEU A 44 -10.08 -0.68 0.07
C LEU A 44 -8.76 -0.02 -0.33
N LYS A 45 -8.51 1.19 0.15
CA LYS A 45 -7.19 1.82 -0.01
C LYS A 45 -6.21 1.15 0.95
N LEU A 46 -5.01 0.83 0.48
CA LEU A 46 -4.02 0.14 1.32
C LEU A 46 -3.66 0.95 2.57
N LYS A 47 -3.55 2.27 2.46
CA LYS A 47 -3.24 3.18 3.56
C LYS A 47 -4.29 3.17 4.69
N ASP A 48 -5.53 2.78 4.39
CA ASP A 48 -6.62 2.76 5.38
C ASP A 48 -6.67 1.42 6.13
N ILE A 49 -5.95 0.39 5.67
CA ILE A 49 -5.87 -0.92 6.29
C ILE A 49 -4.80 -0.88 7.39
N ILE A 50 -5.18 -1.28 8.61
CA ILE A 50 -4.28 -1.40 9.76
C ILE A 50 -3.64 -2.79 9.75
N TYR A 51 -4.47 -3.84 9.68
CA TYR A 51 -4.00 -5.21 9.59
C TYR A 51 -5.05 -6.14 8.98
N CYS A 52 -4.60 -7.30 8.53
CA CYS A 52 -5.46 -8.42 8.17
C CYS A 52 -5.11 -9.62 9.04
N GLU A 53 -6.12 -10.33 9.52
CA GLU A 53 -5.95 -11.54 10.33
C GLU A 53 -6.75 -12.71 9.77
N LYS A 54 -6.17 -13.89 9.88
CA LYS A 54 -6.85 -15.14 9.59
C LYS A 54 -7.84 -15.44 10.72
N GLU A 55 -9.12 -15.63 10.39
CA GLU A 55 -10.10 -16.13 11.36
C GLU A 55 -9.87 -17.63 11.62
N HIS A 56 -9.85 -18.03 12.89
CA HIS A 56 -9.63 -19.43 13.25
C HIS A 56 -10.84 -20.30 12.88
N GLY A 57 -10.58 -21.48 12.32
CA GLY A 57 -11.63 -22.46 11.99
C GLY A 57 -12.42 -22.21 10.70
N LEU A 58 -12.26 -21.04 10.07
CA LEU A 58 -12.96 -20.67 8.84
C LEU A 58 -11.98 -20.26 7.74
N ARG A 59 -12.38 -20.41 6.47
CA ARG A 59 -11.61 -19.88 5.31
C ARG A 59 -11.92 -18.41 5.08
N THR A 60 -11.94 -17.64 6.16
CA THR A 60 -12.26 -16.21 6.18
C THR A 60 -11.07 -15.41 6.68
N THR A 61 -10.99 -14.16 6.23
CA THR A 61 -9.99 -13.20 6.69
C THR A 61 -10.73 -11.98 7.20
N ARG A 62 -10.35 -11.49 8.37
CA ARG A 62 -10.79 -10.19 8.86
C ARG A 62 -9.79 -9.13 8.40
N ILE A 63 -10.32 -8.04 7.86
CA ILE A 63 -9.55 -6.87 7.42
C ILE A 63 -9.99 -5.72 8.30
N VAL A 64 -9.05 -5.16 9.05
CA VAL A 64 -9.30 -4.05 9.96
C VAL A 64 -8.78 -2.77 9.32
N THR A 65 -9.67 -1.81 9.16
CA THR A 65 -9.34 -0.47 8.68
C THR A 65 -9.41 0.56 9.82
N THR A 66 -9.02 1.79 9.53
CA THR A 66 -9.15 2.93 10.45
C THR A 66 -10.60 3.24 10.88
N THR A 67 -11.59 2.79 10.09
CA THR A 67 -13.00 3.11 10.32
C THR A 67 -13.85 1.92 10.72
N GLN A 68 -13.55 0.72 10.23
CA GLN A 68 -14.36 -0.47 10.48
C GLN A 68 -13.59 -1.76 10.21
N SER A 69 -14.22 -2.90 10.49
CA SER A 69 -13.69 -4.23 10.12
C SER A 69 -14.59 -4.94 9.11
N TYR A 70 -13.98 -5.67 8.20
CA TYR A 70 -14.67 -6.51 7.21
C TYR A 70 -14.26 -7.97 7.41
N VAL A 71 -15.21 -8.89 7.33
CA VAL A 71 -14.92 -10.33 7.23
C VAL A 71 -15.21 -10.77 5.81
N VAL A 72 -14.19 -11.31 5.14
CA VAL A 72 -14.30 -11.76 3.74
C VAL A 72 -14.05 -13.26 3.64
N HIS A 73 -14.78 -13.94 2.75
CA HIS A 73 -14.61 -15.38 2.48
C HIS A 73 -13.42 -15.64 1.54
N LYS A 74 -12.24 -15.18 1.96
CA LYS A 74 -10.96 -15.40 1.28
C LYS A 74 -9.90 -15.84 2.28
N ASN A 75 -8.91 -16.57 1.77
CA ASN A 75 -7.73 -16.94 2.53
C ASN A 75 -6.78 -15.74 2.63
N LEU A 76 -6.21 -15.51 3.82
CA LEU A 76 -5.25 -14.43 4.07
C LEU A 76 -4.06 -14.47 3.09
N ASN A 77 -3.57 -15.65 2.71
CA ASN A 77 -2.46 -15.77 1.74
C ASN A 77 -2.80 -15.12 0.40
N THR A 78 -4.03 -15.29 -0.09
CA THR A 78 -4.48 -14.65 -1.35
C THR A 78 -4.65 -13.14 -1.23
N ILE A 79 -4.84 -12.65 0.00
CA ILE A 79 -4.91 -11.22 0.27
C ILE A 79 -3.48 -10.65 0.32
N LYS A 80 -2.54 -11.35 0.96
CA LYS A 80 -1.12 -10.98 1.04
C LYS A 80 -0.46 -10.81 -0.33
N GLU A 81 -0.84 -11.60 -1.32
CA GLU A 81 -0.38 -11.44 -2.71
C GLU A 81 -0.67 -10.05 -3.30
N GLN A 82 -1.70 -9.35 -2.81
CA GLN A 82 -2.09 -8.00 -3.24
C GLN A 82 -1.59 -6.91 -2.29
N LEU A 83 -1.09 -7.27 -1.12
CA LEU A 83 -0.52 -6.33 -0.15
C LEU A 83 0.95 -6.11 -0.50
N THR A 84 1.27 -4.94 -1.05
CA THR A 84 2.62 -4.58 -1.43
C THR A 84 3.55 -4.58 -0.21
N ALA A 85 4.64 -5.34 -0.31
CA ALA A 85 5.59 -5.59 0.77
C ALA A 85 6.27 -4.32 1.33
N MET A 86 6.22 -3.19 0.62
CA MET A 86 6.84 -1.94 1.08
C MET A 86 6.15 -1.34 2.31
N HIS A 87 4.84 -1.57 2.47
CA HIS A 87 4.07 -1.07 3.61
C HIS A 87 3.58 -2.20 4.53
N PHE A 88 3.55 -3.44 4.03
CA PHE A 88 2.99 -4.56 4.77
C PHE A 88 4.05 -5.58 5.18
N PHE A 89 4.06 -5.92 6.47
CA PHE A 89 4.77 -7.06 7.01
C PHE A 89 3.89 -8.31 6.93
N ASN A 90 4.24 -9.21 6.01
CA ASN A 90 3.41 -10.37 5.64
C ASN A 90 3.98 -11.72 6.08
N GLU A 91 5.08 -11.75 6.84
CA GLU A 91 5.80 -12.98 7.20
C GLU A 91 5.06 -13.86 8.23
N PHE A 92 4.16 -13.29 9.03
CA PHE A 92 3.40 -14.06 10.03
C PHE A 92 2.33 -14.93 9.39
N GLN A 93 2.22 -16.21 9.75
CA GLN A 93 1.21 -17.11 9.16
C GLN A 93 -0.23 -16.57 9.29
N SER A 94 -0.57 -15.97 10.44
CA SER A 94 -1.93 -15.56 10.77
C SER A 94 -2.20 -14.07 10.53
N TYR A 95 -1.19 -13.27 10.20
CA TYR A 95 -1.31 -11.81 10.11
C TYR A 95 -0.63 -11.21 8.88
N ALA A 96 -1.15 -10.08 8.44
CA ALA A 96 -0.50 -9.10 7.60
C ALA A 96 -0.63 -7.74 8.28
N LEU A 97 0.48 -7.10 8.64
CA LEU A 97 0.49 -5.85 9.40
C LEU A 97 0.88 -4.70 8.51
N ASN A 98 0.15 -3.58 8.55
CA ASN A 98 0.60 -2.36 7.90
C ASN A 98 1.58 -1.63 8.83
N LEU A 99 2.83 -1.54 8.41
CA LEU A 99 3.92 -0.91 9.15
C LEU A 99 3.70 0.59 9.34
N ASP A 100 2.95 1.25 8.46
CA ASP A 100 2.64 2.69 8.58
C ASP A 100 1.74 2.99 9.80
N HIS A 101 1.02 1.99 10.31
CA HIS A 101 0.15 2.12 11.49
C HIS A 101 0.78 1.58 12.78
N VAL A 102 2.01 1.06 12.72
CA VAL A 102 2.71 0.57 13.92
C VAL A 102 3.32 1.76 14.67
N ILE A 103 2.86 1.99 15.90
CA ILE A 103 3.36 3.09 16.75
C ILE A 103 4.57 2.63 17.58
N THR A 104 4.50 1.42 18.13
CA THR A 104 5.51 0.84 19.02
C THR A 104 5.54 -0.67 18.88
N VAL A 105 6.71 -1.28 19.09
CA VAL A 105 6.90 -2.73 19.21
C VAL A 105 7.52 -3.00 20.58
N ASP A 106 6.90 -3.89 21.34
CA ASP A 106 7.40 -4.34 22.64
C ASP A 106 8.06 -5.72 22.47
N PHE A 107 9.18 -5.96 23.17
CA PHE A 107 10.04 -7.14 23.02
C PHE A 107 10.08 -8.00 24.28
#